data_AF-A0A817QAZ1-F1
#
_entry.id   AF-A0A817QAZ1-F1
#
_cell.length_a   1.000
_cell.length_b   1.000
_cell.length_c   1.000
_cell.angle_alpha   90.00
_cell.angle_beta   90.00
_cell.angle_gamma   90.00
#
_symmetry.space_group_name_H-M   'P 1'
#
loop_
_entity.id
_entity.type
_entity.pdbx_description
1 polymer ?
#
loop_
_entity_poly.entity_id
_entity_poly.type
_entity_poly.pdbx_seq_one_letter_code
_entity_poly.pdbx_strand_id
1 'polypeptide(L)'
;MSSNQTTFIFTYLLLILKLNIIYGFDAGFIEFASSHQQNKDTTHYGMTICALCRVTLDFLKSTYNVDTTYLDTKFDETNGQCEGNIVRGIISLLRTSQMKGINPWLYSITVKTIASANTKTDLKEMFKEESHFDSESFIGGSKLIMKRYQSTLDAIIKSDNYDQGRKTFGEMLHTIQ
;
A
#
# COMPACT_ATOMS: atom_id res chain seq x y z
N MET A 1 19.29 -26.73 -25.49
CA MET A 1 18.82 -25.37 -25.22
C MET A 1 20.05 -24.53 -24.90
N SER A 2 20.36 -23.55 -25.75
CA SER A 2 21.67 -22.92 -25.84
C SER A 2 21.92 -21.93 -24.70
N SER A 3 23.17 -21.88 -24.20
CA SER A 3 23.61 -21.02 -23.08
C SER A 3 23.38 -19.52 -23.33
N ASN A 4 23.09 -19.11 -24.57
CA ASN A 4 22.76 -17.74 -24.93
C ASN A 4 21.39 -17.28 -24.39
N GLN A 5 20.41 -18.17 -24.22
CA GLN A 5 19.10 -17.78 -23.67
C GLN A 5 19.14 -17.51 -22.17
N THR A 6 19.91 -18.30 -21.41
CA THR A 6 20.10 -18.09 -19.98
C THR A 6 20.85 -16.79 -19.70
N THR A 7 21.86 -16.48 -20.51
CA THR A 7 22.64 -15.24 -20.37
C THR A 7 21.79 -14.00 -20.62
N PHE A 8 20.89 -14.03 -21.62
CA PHE A 8 19.99 -12.93 -21.96
C PHE A 8 18.95 -12.64 -20.86
N ILE A 9 18.42 -13.69 -20.22
CA ILE A 9 17.46 -13.54 -19.11
C ILE A 9 18.16 -12.94 -17.89
N PHE A 10 19.40 -13.34 -17.60
CA PHE A 10 20.18 -12.79 -16.49
C PHE A 10 20.56 -11.33 -16.71
N THR A 11 20.97 -10.92 -17.92
CA THR A 11 21.23 -9.50 -18.21
C THR A 11 19.97 -8.65 -18.16
N TYR A 12 18.82 -9.17 -18.59
CA TYR A 12 17.55 -8.45 -18.50
C TYR A 12 17.06 -8.30 -17.05
N LEU A 13 17.19 -9.35 -16.23
CA LEU A 13 16.91 -9.28 -14.79
C LEU A 13 17.83 -8.28 -14.07
N LEU A 14 19.12 -8.26 -14.40
CA LEU A 14 20.09 -7.32 -13.85
C LEU A 14 19.84 -5.89 -14.31
N LEU A 15 19.31 -5.68 -15.53
CA LEU A 15 18.91 -4.37 -16.03
C LEU A 15 17.67 -3.85 -15.29
N ILE A 16 16.68 -4.72 -15.03
CA ILE A 16 15.50 -4.38 -14.20
C ILE A 16 15.95 -4.08 -12.76
N LEU A 17 16.86 -4.87 -12.18
CA LEU A 17 17.40 -4.59 -10.85
C LEU A 17 18.17 -3.26 -10.79
N LYS A 18 18.92 -2.91 -11.83
CA LYS A 18 19.67 -1.64 -11.87
C LYS A 18 18.79 -0.42 -12.14
N LEU A 19 17.68 -0.56 -12.88
CA LEU A 19 16.74 0.54 -13.10
C LEU A 19 16.01 0.95 -11.81
N ASN A 20 15.81 0.02 -10.87
CA ASN A 20 15.26 0.34 -9.53
C ASN A 20 16.23 1.15 -8.65
N ILE A 21 17.53 1.22 -9.00
CA ILE A 21 18.54 1.91 -8.18
C ILE A 21 18.81 3.34 -8.67
N ILE A 22 18.46 3.67 -9.92
CA ILE A 22 18.91 4.91 -10.57
C ILE A 22 17.85 6.04 -10.52
N TYR A 23 16.59 5.74 -10.19
CA TYR A 23 15.54 6.76 -10.06
C TYR A 23 14.66 6.51 -8.83
N GLY A 24 15.16 6.82 -7.62
CA GLY A 24 14.35 7.18 -6.42
C GLY A 24 13.11 6.37 -6.03
N PHE A 25 12.84 5.23 -6.65
CA PHE A 25 11.57 4.53 -6.61
C PHE A 25 11.82 3.15 -5.99
N ASP A 26 11.67 3.09 -4.67
CA ASP A 26 11.68 1.83 -3.94
C ASP A 26 10.26 1.29 -3.84
N ALA A 27 9.94 0.35 -4.75
CA ALA A 27 8.71 -0.42 -4.74
C ALA A 27 8.66 -1.49 -3.64
N GLY A 28 9.46 -1.40 -2.57
CA GLY A 28 9.37 -2.32 -1.43
C GLY A 28 9.83 -3.75 -1.72
N PHE A 29 10.49 -4.02 -2.86
CA PHE A 29 10.98 -5.37 -3.19
C PHE A 29 12.15 -5.82 -2.30
N ILE A 30 12.96 -4.87 -1.79
CA ILE A 30 14.09 -5.17 -0.92
C ILE A 30 13.61 -5.58 0.49
N GLU A 31 12.54 -4.97 1.01
CA GLU A 31 11.97 -5.32 2.32
C GLU A 31 10.99 -6.49 2.29
N PHE A 32 10.39 -6.83 1.14
CA PHE A 32 9.63 -8.08 1.03
C PHE A 32 10.52 -9.33 1.12
N ALA A 33 11.79 -9.22 0.70
CA ALA A 33 12.80 -10.28 0.76
C ALA A 33 13.67 -10.24 2.03
N SER A 34 13.76 -9.10 2.71
CA SER A 34 14.54 -8.95 3.94
C SER A 34 13.62 -8.64 5.11
N SER A 35 13.57 -9.55 6.09
CA SER A 35 12.93 -9.35 7.40
C SER A 35 13.68 -8.32 8.27
N HIS A 36 14.25 -7.28 7.66
CA HIS A 36 14.99 -6.25 8.36
C HIS A 36 14.02 -5.17 8.83
N GLN A 37 13.76 -5.17 10.13
CA GLN A 37 13.25 -4.01 10.84
C GLN A 37 14.23 -2.85 10.68
N GLN A 38 14.12 -2.07 9.60
CA GLN A 38 14.55 -0.69 9.69
C GLN A 38 13.55 0.05 10.59
N ASN A 39 14.04 0.99 11.41
CA ASN A 39 13.18 1.73 12.32
C ASN A 39 12.18 2.63 11.58
N LYS A 40 12.40 2.92 10.29
CA LYS A 40 11.53 3.70 9.40
C LYS A 40 11.64 3.14 7.97
N ASP A 41 10.53 2.65 7.41
CA ASP A 41 10.39 2.19 6.02
C ASP A 41 9.91 3.39 5.16
N THR A 42 10.64 3.68 4.09
CA THR A 42 10.40 4.83 3.19
C THR A 42 9.94 4.42 1.80
N THR A 43 9.68 3.13 1.61
CA THR A 43 9.22 2.58 0.34
C THR A 43 7.79 3.01 0.06
N HIS A 44 7.37 2.98 -1.21
CA HIS A 44 5.97 3.28 -1.57
C HIS A 44 5.01 2.35 -0.83
N TYR A 45 5.41 1.10 -0.63
CA TYR A 45 4.71 0.11 0.17
C TYR A 45 4.60 0.54 1.65
N GLY A 46 5.72 0.91 2.27
CA GLY A 46 5.79 1.36 3.67
C GLY A 46 4.98 2.61 3.95
N MET A 47 5.11 3.64 3.11
CA MET A 47 4.32 4.87 3.18
C MET A 47 2.81 4.57 3.06
N THR A 48 2.43 3.67 2.15
CA THR A 48 1.02 3.23 2.01
C THR A 48 0.52 2.54 3.27
N ILE A 49 1.31 1.63 3.85
CA ILE A 49 0.97 0.99 5.13
C ILE A 49 0.79 2.05 6.21
N CYS A 50 1.71 3.01 6.30
CA CYS A 50 1.69 4.05 7.30
C CYS A 50 0.42 4.90 7.20
N ALA A 51 0.08 5.38 5.99
CA ALA A 51 -1.14 6.14 5.74
C ALA A 51 -2.41 5.35 6.11
N LEU A 52 -2.50 4.07 5.71
CA LEU A 52 -3.63 3.20 6.07
C LEU A 52 -3.74 2.99 7.58
N CYS A 53 -2.61 2.85 8.29
CA CYS A 53 -2.57 2.74 9.74
C CYS A 53 -3.04 4.04 10.41
N ARG A 54 -2.66 5.21 9.88
CA ARG A 54 -3.11 6.49 10.42
C ARG A 54 -4.61 6.66 10.29
N VAL A 55 -5.16 6.43 9.09
CA VAL A 55 -6.61 6.48 8.84
C VAL A 55 -7.35 5.50 9.75
N THR A 56 -6.79 4.31 10.00
CA THR A 56 -7.37 3.33 10.91
C THR A 56 -7.43 3.87 12.34
N LEU A 57 -6.35 4.47 12.85
CA LEU A 57 -6.33 5.03 14.21
C LEU A 57 -7.30 6.20 14.35
N ASP A 58 -7.35 7.11 13.37
CA ASP A 58 -8.29 8.23 13.37
C ASP A 58 -9.73 7.73 13.41
N PHE A 59 -10.04 6.66 12.68
CA PHE A 59 -11.35 5.99 12.73
C PHE A 59 -11.63 5.36 14.11
N LEU A 60 -10.67 4.62 14.68
CA LEU A 60 -10.84 3.98 15.99
C LEU A 60 -11.04 5.01 17.11
N LYS A 61 -10.28 6.11 17.05
CA LYS A 61 -10.39 7.23 17.98
C LYS A 61 -11.75 7.92 17.87
N SER A 62 -12.16 8.28 16.65
CA SER A 62 -13.41 9.02 16.42
C SER A 62 -14.67 8.19 16.65
N THR A 63 -14.66 6.91 16.28
CA THR A 63 -15.86 6.05 16.29
C THR A 63 -16.01 5.27 17.59
N TYR A 64 -14.91 4.80 18.16
CA TYR A 64 -14.93 3.92 19.33
C TYR A 64 -14.32 4.56 20.58
N ASN A 65 -13.89 5.82 20.50
CA ASN A 65 -13.27 6.57 21.59
C ASN A 65 -12.09 5.82 22.24
N VAL A 66 -11.29 5.15 21.40
CA VAL A 66 -10.10 4.42 21.86
C VAL A 66 -8.92 5.35 22.03
N ASP A 67 -8.19 5.17 23.13
CA ASP A 67 -6.92 5.85 23.36
C ASP A 67 -5.85 5.33 22.38
N THR A 68 -5.47 6.17 21.43
CA THR A 68 -4.44 5.93 20.43
C THR A 68 -3.13 6.65 20.73
N THR A 69 -3.03 7.37 21.84
CA THR A 69 -1.96 8.34 22.12
C THR A 69 -0.57 7.75 21.94
N TYR A 70 -0.34 6.54 22.43
CA TYR A 70 0.95 5.86 22.26
C TYR A 70 1.27 5.57 20.79
N LEU A 71 0.29 5.09 20.02
CA LEU A 71 0.48 4.78 18.61
C LEU A 71 0.62 6.05 17.76
N ASP A 72 -0.05 7.14 18.14
CA ASP A 72 0.09 8.45 17.47
C ASP A 72 1.54 8.96 17.48
N THR A 73 2.31 8.67 18.54
CA THR A 73 3.75 9.02 18.60
C THR A 73 4.62 8.28 17.58
N LYS A 74 4.08 7.28 16.88
CA LYS A 74 4.81 6.48 15.89
C LYS A 74 4.70 7.01 14.47
N PHE A 75 3.91 8.07 14.24
CA PHE A 75 3.75 8.66 12.91
C PHE A 75 4.65 9.87 12.76
N ASP A 76 5.44 9.86 11.70
CA ASP A 76 6.13 11.04 11.17
C ASP A 76 5.37 11.47 9.91
N GLU A 77 4.35 12.30 10.09
CA GLU A 77 3.49 12.80 9.01
C GLU A 77 4.27 13.64 8.00
N THR A 78 5.36 14.30 8.43
CA THR A 78 6.18 15.14 7.55
C THR A 78 6.89 14.29 6.51
N ASN A 79 7.37 13.11 6.92
CA ASN A 79 8.12 12.22 6.03
C ASN A 79 7.30 11.02 5.53
N GLY A 80 6.00 10.94 5.87
CA GLY A 80 5.14 9.81 5.49
C GLY A 80 5.55 8.48 6.12
N GLN A 81 6.24 8.51 7.26
CA GLN A 81 6.90 7.35 7.86
C GLN A 81 6.23 6.91 9.16
N CYS A 82 6.32 5.61 9.42
CA CYS A 82 5.88 5.01 10.67
C CYS A 82 7.05 4.33 11.39
N GLU A 83 7.18 4.57 12.68
CA GLU A 83 8.20 3.96 13.51
C GLU A 83 7.78 2.58 14.02
N GLY A 84 8.67 1.61 13.84
CA GLY A 84 8.46 0.23 14.28
C GLY A 84 7.29 -0.46 13.57
N ASN A 85 6.78 -1.55 14.15
CA ASN A 85 5.70 -2.32 13.53
C ASN A 85 4.32 -1.78 13.94
N ILE A 86 3.92 -0.67 13.33
CA ILE A 86 2.65 0.01 13.64
C ILE A 86 1.42 -0.90 13.43
N VAL A 87 1.45 -1.75 12.40
CA VAL A 87 0.40 -2.74 12.12
C VAL A 87 0.22 -3.68 13.32
N ARG A 88 1.32 -4.17 13.91
CA ARG A 88 1.28 -5.00 15.11
C ARG A 88 0.74 -4.23 16.32
N GLY A 89 1.10 -2.96 16.46
CA GLY A 89 0.56 -2.07 17.49
C GLY A 89 -0.96 -1.96 17.41
N ILE A 90 -1.50 -1.71 16.21
CA ILE A 90 -2.95 -1.66 15.96
C ILE A 90 -3.60 -3.02 16.21
N ILE A 91 -3.02 -4.13 15.75
CA ILE A 91 -3.55 -5.47 16.05
C ILE A 91 -3.65 -5.70 17.56
N SER A 92 -2.65 -5.26 18.33
CA SER A 92 -2.68 -5.36 19.79
C SER A 92 -3.84 -4.54 20.37
N LEU A 93 -4.03 -3.31 19.90
CA LEU A 93 -5.13 -2.44 20.30
C LEU A 93 -6.50 -3.04 19.99
N LEU A 94 -6.67 -3.59 18.78
CA LEU A 94 -7.91 -4.22 18.34
C LEU A 94 -8.26 -5.48 19.16
N ARG A 95 -7.24 -6.19 19.68
CA ARG A 95 -7.45 -7.36 20.54
C ARG A 95 -7.90 -6.99 21.94
N THR A 96 -7.40 -5.87 22.48
CA THR A 96 -7.71 -5.43 23.85
C THR A 96 -9.03 -4.67 23.95
N SER A 97 -9.47 -4.02 22.86
CA SER A 97 -10.65 -3.13 22.85
C SER A 97 -12.02 -3.84 22.81
N GLN A 98 -12.08 -5.17 22.77
CA GLN A 98 -13.32 -5.98 22.74
C GLN A 98 -14.36 -5.54 21.68
N MET A 99 -13.92 -4.91 20.59
CA MET A 99 -14.81 -4.38 19.55
C MET A 99 -15.51 -5.52 18.79
N LYS A 100 -16.85 -5.51 18.79
CA LYS A 100 -17.64 -6.47 18.00
C LYS A 100 -17.44 -6.24 16.51
N GLY A 101 -17.24 -7.31 15.75
CA GLY A 101 -17.14 -7.28 14.29
C GLY A 101 -15.75 -6.97 13.72
N ILE A 102 -14.74 -6.74 14.57
CA ILE A 102 -13.36 -6.51 14.10
C ILE A 102 -12.54 -7.78 14.21
N ASN A 103 -11.91 -8.18 13.11
CA ASN A 103 -10.96 -9.30 13.08
C ASN A 103 -9.53 -8.75 12.85
N PRO A 104 -8.66 -8.77 13.87
CA PRO A 104 -7.30 -8.22 13.76
C PRO A 104 -6.43 -8.90 12.70
N TRP A 105 -6.68 -10.18 12.38
CA TRP A 105 -5.96 -10.88 11.32
C TRP A 105 -6.39 -10.39 9.93
N LEU A 106 -7.70 -10.21 9.72
CA LEU A 106 -8.22 -9.62 8.48
C LEU A 106 -7.74 -8.19 8.28
N TYR A 107 -7.54 -7.43 9.35
CA TYR A 107 -6.93 -6.10 9.28
C TYR A 107 -5.52 -6.15 8.68
N SER A 108 -4.64 -7.01 9.22
CA SER A 108 -3.26 -7.14 8.73
C SER A 108 -3.21 -7.51 7.25
N ILE A 109 -4.05 -8.46 6.84
CA ILE A 109 -4.13 -8.89 5.44
C ILE A 109 -4.63 -7.77 4.55
N THR A 110 -5.70 -7.08 4.98
CA THR A 110 -6.29 -5.98 4.22
C THR A 110 -5.25 -4.90 3.92
N VAL A 111 -4.51 -4.45 4.93
CA VAL A 111 -3.46 -3.42 4.77
C VAL A 111 -2.38 -3.89 3.80
N LYS A 112 -1.88 -5.13 3.95
CA LYS A 112 -0.84 -5.68 3.07
C LYS A 112 -1.32 -5.84 1.63
N THR A 113 -2.55 -6.30 1.42
CA THR A 113 -3.12 -6.48 0.07
C THR A 113 -3.27 -5.14 -0.65
N ILE A 114 -3.76 -4.12 0.05
CA ILE A 114 -3.91 -2.77 -0.52
C ILE A 114 -2.53 -2.19 -0.85
N ALA A 115 -1.57 -2.22 0.08
CA ALA A 115 -0.23 -1.67 -0.13
C ALA A 115 0.52 -2.39 -1.27
N SER A 116 0.39 -3.72 -1.36
CA SER A 116 0.99 -4.51 -2.44
C SER A 116 0.35 -4.20 -3.80
N ALA A 117 -0.97 -4.04 -3.85
CA ALA A 117 -1.66 -3.69 -5.08
C ALA A 117 -1.29 -2.28 -5.55
N ASN A 118 -1.16 -1.33 -4.62
CA ASN A 118 -0.69 0.02 -4.90
C ASN A 118 0.71 0.00 -5.55
N THR A 119 1.67 -0.58 -4.85
CA THR A 119 3.07 -0.76 -5.28
C THR A 119 3.18 -1.45 -6.65
N LYS A 120 2.37 -2.48 -6.89
CA LYS A 120 2.35 -3.19 -8.18
C LYS A 120 1.80 -2.31 -9.30
N THR A 121 0.85 -1.45 -8.99
CA THR A 121 0.25 -0.52 -9.94
C THR A 121 1.24 0.58 -10.29
N ASP A 122 1.96 1.11 -9.30
CA ASP A 122 3.07 2.05 -9.53
C ASP A 122 4.03 1.50 -10.58
N LEU A 123 4.52 0.26 -10.42
CA LEU A 123 5.43 -0.37 -11.40
C LEU A 123 4.83 -0.56 -12.79
N LYS A 124 3.53 -0.88 -12.85
CA LYS A 124 2.82 -1.18 -14.11
C LYS A 124 2.47 0.10 -14.88
N GLU A 125 2.28 1.19 -14.17
CA GLU A 125 1.67 2.42 -14.67
C GLU A 125 2.61 3.63 -14.58
N MET A 126 3.84 3.47 -14.07
CA MET A 126 4.92 4.47 -13.95
C MET A 126 5.10 5.42 -15.14
N PHE A 127 4.86 4.96 -16.38
CA PHE A 127 5.03 5.75 -17.61
C PHE A 127 3.70 6.07 -18.31
N LYS A 128 2.57 5.98 -17.61
CA LYS A 128 1.23 6.22 -18.16
C LYS A 128 0.67 7.47 -17.52
N GLU A 129 0.97 8.62 -18.09
CA GLU A 129 0.51 9.94 -17.62
C GLU A 129 -0.98 9.96 -17.25
N GLU A 130 -1.83 9.39 -18.11
CA GLU A 130 -3.29 9.27 -17.91
C GLU A 130 -3.75 8.49 -16.68
N SER A 131 -2.84 7.75 -16.03
CA SER A 131 -3.09 6.97 -14.82
C SER A 131 -2.76 7.70 -13.52
N HIS A 132 -2.17 8.90 -13.62
CA HIS A 132 -1.78 9.75 -12.49
C HIS A 132 -2.76 10.92 -12.33
N PHE A 133 -2.94 11.39 -11.09
CA PHE A 133 -3.79 12.53 -10.75
C PHE A 133 -2.94 13.80 -10.52
N ASP A 134 -2.22 14.22 -11.54
CA ASP A 134 -1.45 15.47 -11.54
C ASP A 134 -2.12 16.56 -12.39
N SER A 135 -1.53 17.75 -12.46
CA SER A 135 -2.10 18.90 -13.17
C SER A 135 -2.23 18.69 -14.69
N GLU A 136 -1.37 17.87 -15.30
CA GLU A 136 -1.37 17.65 -16.75
C GLU A 136 -2.39 16.57 -17.14
N SER A 137 -2.62 15.59 -16.26
CA SER A 137 -3.51 14.45 -16.49
C SER A 137 -4.78 14.46 -15.62
N PHE A 138 -5.08 15.56 -14.93
CA PHE A 138 -6.16 15.70 -13.94
C PHE A 138 -7.50 15.07 -14.38
N ILE A 139 -7.95 15.34 -15.61
CA ILE A 139 -9.23 14.82 -16.12
C ILE A 139 -9.17 13.30 -16.31
N GLY A 140 -8.04 12.78 -16.83
CA GLY A 140 -7.80 11.34 -17.02
C GLY A 140 -7.76 10.61 -15.67
N GLY A 141 -6.91 11.11 -14.77
CA GLY A 141 -6.80 10.62 -13.39
C GLY A 141 -8.15 10.65 -12.66
N SER A 142 -8.92 11.75 -12.76
CA SER A 142 -10.26 11.87 -12.15
C SER A 142 -11.19 10.76 -12.60
N LYS A 143 -11.25 10.51 -13.92
CA LYS A 143 -12.10 9.46 -14.49
C LYS A 143 -11.65 8.08 -14.02
N LEU A 144 -10.34 7.85 -13.92
CA LEU A 144 -9.79 6.58 -13.46
C LEU A 144 -10.10 6.33 -11.99
N ILE A 145 -9.97 7.33 -11.11
CA ILE A 145 -10.37 7.25 -9.70
C ILE A 145 -11.84 6.85 -9.59
N MET A 146 -12.73 7.56 -10.28
CA MET A 146 -14.16 7.26 -10.23
C MET A 146 -14.48 5.85 -10.71
N LYS A 147 -13.79 5.38 -11.76
CA LYS A 147 -13.93 4.01 -12.27
C LYS A 147 -13.45 2.97 -11.25
N ARG A 148 -12.28 3.18 -10.63
CA ARG A 148 -11.72 2.27 -9.61
C ARG A 148 -12.58 2.26 -8.34
N TYR A 149 -13.10 3.41 -7.94
CA TYR A 149 -14.05 3.53 -6.83
C TYR A 149 -15.32 2.70 -7.09
N GLN A 150 -15.98 2.89 -8.25
CA GLN A 150 -17.17 2.13 -8.59
C GLN A 150 -16.89 0.62 -8.67
N SER A 151 -15.73 0.25 -9.24
CA SER A 151 -15.31 -1.16 -9.33
C SER A 151 -15.05 -1.78 -7.96
N THR A 152 -14.56 -0.99 -7.00
CA THR A 152 -14.40 -1.41 -5.60
C THR A 152 -15.76 -1.66 -4.95
N LEU A 153 -16.72 -0.74 -5.13
CA LEU A 153 -18.08 -0.91 -4.62
C LEU A 153 -18.77 -2.14 -5.23
N ASP A 154 -18.62 -2.36 -6.54
CA ASP A 154 -19.22 -3.50 -7.23
C ASP A 154 -18.61 -4.83 -6.75
N ALA A 155 -17.30 -4.87 -6.50
CA ALA A 155 -16.64 -6.05 -5.96
C ALA A 155 -17.10 -6.34 -4.52
N ILE A 156 -17.14 -5.33 -3.65
CA ILE A 156 -17.44 -5.50 -2.22
C ILE A 156 -18.93 -5.70 -1.98
N ILE A 157 -19.79 -4.82 -2.51
CA ILE A 157 -21.21 -4.75 -2.17
C ILE A 157 -22.04 -5.72 -3.03
N LYS A 158 -21.71 -5.85 -4.31
CA LYS A 158 -22.55 -6.64 -5.24
C LYS A 158 -22.11 -8.10 -5.36
N SER A 159 -20.84 -8.40 -5.08
CA SER A 159 -20.25 -9.71 -5.41
C SER A 159 -19.57 -10.40 -4.23
N ASP A 160 -19.55 -9.79 -3.03
CA ASP A 160 -18.81 -10.24 -1.84
C ASP A 160 -17.32 -10.59 -2.13
N ASN A 161 -16.75 -9.97 -3.16
CA ASN A 161 -15.37 -10.19 -3.58
C ASN A 161 -14.44 -9.16 -2.92
N TYR A 162 -14.29 -9.31 -1.60
CA TYR A 162 -13.48 -8.41 -0.78
C TYR A 162 -12.01 -8.35 -1.22
N ASP A 163 -11.44 -9.47 -1.70
CA ASP A 163 -10.06 -9.50 -2.17
C ASP A 163 -9.85 -8.68 -3.43
N GLN A 164 -10.77 -8.77 -4.40
CA GLN A 164 -10.73 -7.91 -5.57
C GLN A 164 -10.96 -6.45 -5.18
N GLY A 165 -11.91 -6.19 -4.27
CA GLY A 165 -12.16 -4.84 -3.74
C GLY A 165 -10.90 -4.21 -3.14
N ARG A 166 -10.17 -4.95 -2.29
CA ARG A 166 -8.89 -4.50 -1.70
C ARG A 166 -7.84 -4.19 -2.75
N LYS A 167 -7.72 -5.03 -3.79
CA LYS A 167 -6.77 -4.80 -4.88
C LYS A 167 -7.11 -3.54 -5.66
N THR A 168 -8.36 -3.40 -6.08
CA THR A 168 -8.83 -2.23 -6.82
C THR A 168 -8.69 -0.95 -5.99
N PHE A 169 -8.91 -1.02 -4.68
CA PHE A 169 -8.67 0.11 -3.78
C PHE A 169 -7.18 0.49 -3.73
N GLY A 170 -6.27 -0.50 -3.68
CA GLY A 170 -4.83 -0.25 -3.80
C GLY A 170 -4.44 0.39 -5.14
N GLU A 171 -5.01 -0.08 -6.25
CA GLU A 171 -4.84 0.57 -7.55
C GLU A 171 -5.35 2.02 -7.53
N MET A 172 -6.43 2.31 -6.81
CA MET A 172 -6.94 3.68 -6.70
C MET A 172 -5.99 4.60 -5.95
N LEU A 173 -5.32 4.10 -4.89
CA LEU A 173 -4.33 4.87 -4.15
C LEU A 173 -3.15 5.29 -5.04
N HIS A 174 -2.69 4.41 -5.93
CA HIS A 174 -1.65 4.73 -6.91
C HIS A 174 -1.99 5.98 -7.71
N THR A 175 -3.22 6.09 -8.22
CA THR A 175 -3.61 7.24 -9.04
C THR A 175 -3.67 8.53 -8.23
N ILE A 176 -3.99 8.46 -6.94
CA ILE A 176 -4.16 9.64 -6.07
C ILE A 176 -2.81 10.17 -5.55
N GLN A 177 -1.81 9.28 -5.41
CA GLN A 177 -0.45 9.61 -4.97
C GLN A 177 0.31 10.41 -6.02
#